data_AF-A0A846ZYC3-F1
#
_entry.id   AF-A0A846ZYC3-F1
#
_cell.length_a   1.000
_cell.length_b   1.000
_cell.length_c   1.000
_cell.angle_alpha   90.00
_cell.angle_beta   90.00
_cell.angle_gamma   90.00
#
_symmetry.space_group_name_H-M   'P 1'
#
loop_
_entity.id
_entity.type
_entity.pdbx_description
1 polymer ?
#
loop_
_entity_poly.entity_id
_entity_poly.type
_entity_poly.pdbx_seq_one_letter_code
_entity_poly.pdbx_strand_id
1 'polypeptide(L)'
;MIKYFNVNNNKIACWVNPADFGAHAQSFVFIHGSGGTSDAWSLQYSKLHTDFNILAVNLPGHGGSEGTGEQYVEGYVSHLKEILDTVGLKRPILVGHSLGAAIALSFALRHRHEPGSVVAVGGGLTMPVNPDILSGFQSNPEMVM
;
A
#
# COMPACT_ATOMS: atom_id res chain seq x y z
N MET A 1 -0.35 9.91 12.26
CA MET A 1 -1.42 10.85 11.89
C MET A 1 -1.60 10.85 10.38
N ILE A 2 -2.80 11.15 9.87
CA ILE A 2 -3.01 11.28 8.42
C ILE A 2 -2.31 12.54 7.91
N LYS A 3 -1.50 12.37 6.86
CA LYS A 3 -0.84 13.42 6.10
C LYS A 3 -1.15 13.23 4.62
N TYR A 4 -1.28 14.33 3.91
CA TYR A 4 -1.53 14.34 2.48
C TYR A 4 -0.27 14.71 1.71
N PHE A 5 0.02 13.95 0.65
CA PHE A 5 1.11 14.19 -0.27
C PHE A 5 0.55 14.48 -1.65
N ASN A 6 1.04 15.52 -2.32
CA ASN A 6 0.67 15.81 -3.70
C ASN A 6 1.55 14.94 -4.61
N VAL A 7 0.96 13.88 -5.15
CA VAL A 7 1.62 12.94 -6.04
C VAL A 7 1.03 13.16 -7.43
N ASN A 8 1.85 13.70 -8.35
CA ASN A 8 1.38 14.22 -9.62
C ASN A 8 0.21 15.21 -9.41
N ASN A 9 -0.98 14.90 -9.96
CA ASN A 9 -2.18 15.74 -9.88
C ASN A 9 -3.14 15.29 -8.77
N ASN A 10 -2.81 14.26 -7.99
CA ASN A 10 -3.68 13.70 -6.96
C ASN A 10 -3.11 13.93 -5.57
N LYS A 11 -4.00 14.21 -4.62
CA LYS A 11 -3.68 14.21 -3.20
C LYS A 11 -3.81 12.80 -2.64
N ILE A 12 -2.69 12.21 -2.20
CA ILE A 12 -2.64 10.87 -1.60
C ILE A 12 -2.58 10.99 -0.09
N ALA A 13 -3.53 10.35 0.60
CA ALA A 13 -3.59 10.28 2.05
C ALA A 13 -2.74 9.10 2.56
N CYS A 14 -1.84 9.38 3.49
CA CYS A 14 -1.04 8.36 4.16
C CYS A 14 -1.09 8.57 5.68
N TRP A 15 -1.16 7.50 6.45
CA TRP A 15 -0.78 7.59 7.85
C TRP A 15 0.75 7.61 7.96
N VAL A 16 1.28 8.59 8.67
CA VAL A 16 2.71 8.71 9.00
C VAL A 16 2.91 8.83 10.50
N ASN A 17 4.16 8.72 10.97
CA ASN A 17 4.46 8.96 12.39
C ASN A 17 3.83 10.28 12.88
N PRO A 18 3.21 10.30 14.08
CA PRO A 18 2.68 11.53 14.67
C PRO A 18 3.75 12.61 14.91
N ALA A 19 5.00 12.18 15.17
CA ALA A 19 6.18 13.03 15.31
C ALA A 19 7.36 12.39 14.56
N ASP A 20 8.36 13.20 14.21
CA ASP A 20 9.67 12.73 13.73
C ASP A 20 9.65 11.85 12.47
N PHE A 21 8.63 11.98 11.62
CA PHE A 21 8.59 11.28 10.33
C PHE A 21 9.80 11.68 9.45
N GLY A 22 10.62 10.69 9.10
CA GLY A 22 11.85 10.85 8.34
C GLY A 22 13.11 10.94 9.20
N ALA A 23 12.99 10.95 10.53
CA ALA A 23 14.12 11.03 11.45
C ALA A 23 14.80 9.67 11.74
N HIS A 24 14.10 8.55 11.49
CA HIS A 24 14.62 7.22 11.78
C HIS A 24 15.46 6.68 10.61
N ALA A 25 16.39 5.76 10.90
CA ALA A 25 17.28 5.18 9.90
C ALA A 25 16.58 4.19 8.94
N GLN A 26 15.55 3.50 9.41
CA GLN A 26 14.80 2.50 8.64
C GLN A 26 13.34 2.92 8.50
N SER A 27 12.79 2.69 7.31
CA SER A 27 11.41 3.01 6.97
C SER A 27 10.60 1.76 6.64
N PHE A 28 9.34 1.74 7.04
CA PHE A 28 8.33 0.75 6.68
C PHE A 28 7.22 1.42 5.89
N VAL A 29 6.85 0.79 4.77
CA VAL A 29 5.73 1.23 3.93
C VAL A 29 4.68 0.14 3.94
N PHE A 30 3.51 0.45 4.50
CA PHE A 30 2.41 -0.49 4.62
C PHE A 30 1.38 -0.27 3.51
N ILE A 31 1.04 -1.35 2.80
CA ILE A 31 0.16 -1.35 1.62
C ILE A 31 -1.03 -2.25 1.93
N HIS A 32 -2.24 -1.70 1.89
CA HIS A 32 -3.47 -2.44 2.20
C HIS A 32 -3.90 -3.37 1.06
N GLY A 33 -4.81 -4.29 1.38
CA GLY A 33 -5.49 -5.15 0.40
C GLY A 33 -6.65 -4.43 -0.30
N SER A 34 -7.27 -5.08 -1.29
CA SER A 34 -8.41 -4.53 -2.04
C SER A 34 -9.53 -4.03 -1.11
N GLY A 35 -10.06 -2.83 -1.38
CA GLY A 35 -11.14 -2.22 -0.59
C GLY A 35 -10.73 -1.72 0.81
N GLY A 36 -9.46 -1.87 1.20
CA GLY A 36 -8.95 -1.43 2.48
C GLY A 36 -8.47 0.03 2.50
N THR A 37 -7.96 0.44 3.66
CA THR A 37 -7.24 1.69 3.89
C THR A 37 -6.00 1.40 4.75
N SER A 38 -5.21 2.43 4.99
CA SER A 38 -4.10 2.41 5.95
C SER A 38 -4.49 1.87 7.33
N ASP A 39 -5.74 2.02 7.77
CA ASP A 39 -6.22 1.55 9.09
C ASP A 39 -6.10 0.03 9.28
N ALA A 40 -6.03 -0.73 8.19
CA ALA A 40 -5.75 -2.17 8.21
C ALA A 40 -4.43 -2.51 8.93
N TRP A 41 -3.52 -1.54 9.05
CA TRP A 41 -2.21 -1.68 9.67
C TRP A 41 -2.09 -0.98 11.03
N SER A 42 -3.20 -0.50 11.60
CA SER A 42 -3.20 0.34 12.80
C SER A 42 -2.54 -0.30 14.02
N LEU A 43 -2.75 -1.59 14.22
CA LEU A 43 -2.13 -2.33 15.31
C LEU A 43 -0.62 -2.52 15.12
N GLN A 44 -0.14 -2.54 13.88
CA GLN A 44 1.29 -2.63 13.56
C GLN A 44 1.95 -1.27 13.68
N TYR A 45 1.44 -0.25 12.98
CA TYR A 45 2.10 1.06 13.01
C TYR A 45 2.03 1.74 14.37
N SER A 46 0.98 1.49 15.18
CA SER A 46 0.92 2.03 16.55
C SER A 46 2.04 1.50 17.44
N LYS A 47 2.56 0.30 17.17
CA LYS A 47 3.66 -0.30 17.93
C LYS A 47 5.05 -0.01 17.36
N LEU A 48 5.15 0.33 16.08
CA LEU A 48 6.44 0.48 15.38
C LEU A 48 6.88 1.94 15.20
N HIS A 49 5.96 2.90 15.29
CA HIS A 49 6.24 4.30 14.95
C HIS A 49 7.21 5.03 15.90
N THR A 50 7.58 4.45 17.04
CA THR A 50 8.58 5.02 17.95
C THR A 50 10.01 4.76 17.49
N ASP A 51 10.23 3.70 16.70
CA ASP A 51 11.56 3.21 16.34
C ASP A 51 11.85 3.33 14.84
N PHE A 52 10.80 3.49 14.02
CA PHE A 52 10.90 3.46 12.57
C PHE A 52 10.08 4.57 11.91
N ASN A 53 10.51 5.03 10.72
CA ASN A 53 9.62 5.84 9.88
C ASN A 53 8.53 4.94 9.32
N ILE A 54 7.28 5.36 9.43
CA ILE A 54 6.13 4.62 8.95
C ILE A 54 5.41 5.44 7.90
N LEU A 55 5.09 4.80 6.79
CA LEU A 55 4.19 5.32 5.77
C LEU A 55 3.15 4.25 5.46
N ALA A 56 1.95 4.32 6.02
CA ALA A 56 0.84 3.47 5.60
C ALA A 56 0.01 4.22 4.55
N VAL A 57 0.04 3.75 3.32
CA VAL A 57 -0.60 4.43 2.18
C VAL A 57 -2.08 4.08 2.12
N ASN A 58 -2.94 5.05 1.81
CA ASN A 58 -4.23 4.77 1.18
C ASN A 58 -4.00 4.81 -0.33
N LEU A 59 -4.18 3.68 -1.03
CA LEU A 59 -4.02 3.62 -2.48
C LEU A 59 -4.98 4.60 -3.19
N PRO A 60 -4.72 5.00 -4.44
CA PRO A 60 -5.62 5.87 -5.20
C PRO A 60 -7.08 5.41 -5.13
N GLY A 61 -8.00 6.36 -4.90
CA GLY A 61 -9.42 6.08 -4.71
C GLY A 61 -9.83 5.41 -3.40
N HIS A 62 -8.92 5.27 -2.42
CA HIS A 62 -9.22 4.66 -1.12
C HIS A 62 -9.02 5.66 0.03
N GLY A 63 -9.88 5.55 1.06
CA GLY A 63 -9.81 6.39 2.25
C GLY A 63 -9.87 7.88 1.89
N GLY A 64 -8.83 8.63 2.27
CA GLY A 64 -8.71 10.06 1.94
C GLY A 64 -7.96 10.37 0.64
N SER A 65 -7.52 9.36 -0.12
CA SER A 65 -6.76 9.58 -1.36
C SER A 65 -7.67 9.91 -2.53
N GLU A 66 -7.28 10.90 -3.31
CA GLU A 66 -7.89 11.26 -4.60
C GLU A 66 -7.55 10.22 -5.69
N GLY A 67 -8.12 10.44 -6.88
CA GLY A 67 -7.97 9.54 -8.03
C GLY A 67 -8.90 8.35 -8.00
N THR A 68 -8.66 7.40 -8.91
CA THR A 68 -9.41 6.14 -9.02
C THR A 68 -8.48 4.97 -8.74
N GLY A 69 -9.04 3.89 -8.18
CA GLY A 69 -8.31 2.63 -8.10
C GLY A 69 -7.92 2.10 -9.48
N GLU A 70 -6.95 1.19 -9.49
CA GLU A 70 -6.43 0.56 -10.70
C GLU A 70 -7.07 -0.81 -10.93
N GLN A 71 -7.19 -1.17 -12.20
CA GLN A 71 -7.66 -2.49 -12.64
C GLN A 71 -6.56 -3.55 -12.50
N TYR A 72 -5.30 -3.16 -12.66
CA TYR A 72 -4.14 -4.06 -12.69
C TYR A 72 -3.11 -3.68 -11.62
N VAL A 73 -2.39 -4.69 -11.10
CA VAL A 73 -1.34 -4.49 -10.09
C VAL A 73 -0.25 -3.55 -10.59
N GLU A 74 0.06 -3.62 -11.88
CA GLU A 74 1.01 -2.78 -12.60
C GLU A 74 0.75 -1.29 -12.37
N GLY A 75 -0.52 -0.86 -12.40
CA GLY A 75 -0.91 0.53 -12.18
C GLY A 75 -0.59 0.95 -10.75
N TYR A 76 -0.98 0.13 -9.77
CA TYR A 76 -0.67 0.39 -8.36
C TYR A 76 0.84 0.41 -8.07
N VAL A 77 1.64 -0.38 -8.79
CA VAL A 77 3.10 -0.34 -8.68
C VAL A 77 3.65 1.00 -9.15
N SER A 78 3.13 1.55 -10.25
CA SER A 78 3.49 2.89 -10.73
C SER A 78 3.10 3.97 -9.71
N HIS A 79 1.88 3.91 -9.15
CA HIS A 79 1.46 4.85 -8.11
C HIS A 79 2.35 4.76 -6.86
N LEU A 80 2.69 3.54 -6.43
CA LEU A 80 3.59 3.35 -5.30
C LEU A 80 4.96 3.97 -5.58
N LYS A 81 5.49 3.84 -6.79
CA LYS A 81 6.75 4.48 -7.19
C LYS A 81 6.69 5.99 -7.04
N GLU A 82 5.66 6.62 -7.59
CA GLU A 82 5.46 8.06 -7.53
C GLU A 82 5.29 8.57 -6.09
N ILE A 83 4.57 7.81 -5.26
CA ILE A 83 4.43 8.09 -3.83
C ILE A 83 5.78 8.02 -3.13
N LEU A 84 6.56 6.96 -3.34
CA LEU A 84 7.88 6.82 -2.69
C LEU A 84 8.86 7.90 -3.11
N ASP A 85 8.86 8.29 -4.40
CA ASP A 85 9.67 9.40 -4.90
C ASP A 85 9.26 10.73 -4.28
N THR A 86 7.95 10.98 -4.16
CA THR A 86 7.41 12.21 -3.57
C THR A 86 7.75 12.32 -2.08
N VAL A 87 7.67 11.20 -1.35
CA VAL A 87 7.93 11.17 0.09
C VAL A 87 9.44 11.17 0.38
N GLY A 88 10.26 10.65 -0.55
CA GLY A 88 11.72 10.62 -0.44
C GLY A 88 12.29 9.54 0.47
N LEU A 89 11.53 8.45 0.73
CA LEU A 89 12.02 7.33 1.55
C LEU A 89 13.01 6.47 0.77
N LYS A 90 14.21 6.28 1.33
CA LYS A 90 15.25 5.44 0.73
C LYS A 90 15.16 4.02 1.26
N ARG A 91 15.11 3.03 0.36
CA ARG A 91 15.14 1.60 0.70
C ARG A 91 14.17 1.18 1.81
N PRO A 92 12.88 1.54 1.72
CA PRO A 92 11.90 1.10 2.71
C PRO A 92 11.70 -0.42 2.68
N ILE A 93 11.29 -0.97 3.81
CA ILE A 93 10.71 -2.32 3.89
C ILE A 93 9.26 -2.19 3.46
N LEU A 94 8.89 -2.86 2.37
CA LEU A 94 7.52 -2.88 1.88
C LEU A 94 6.75 -4.01 2.55
N VAL A 95 5.66 -3.67 3.22
CA VAL A 95 4.78 -4.64 3.90
C VAL A 95 3.41 -4.58 3.23
N GLY A 96 2.99 -5.68 2.64
CA GLY A 96 1.78 -5.74 1.84
C GLY A 96 0.84 -6.87 2.25
N HIS A 97 -0.47 -6.59 2.29
CA HIS A 97 -1.50 -7.59 2.55
C HIS A 97 -2.34 -7.87 1.30
N SER A 98 -2.54 -9.13 0.92
CA SER A 98 -3.36 -9.52 -0.24
C SER A 98 -2.93 -8.77 -1.51
N LEU A 99 -3.77 -7.89 -2.09
CA LEU A 99 -3.39 -6.99 -3.19
C LEU A 99 -2.08 -6.22 -2.88
N GLY A 100 -1.93 -5.71 -1.67
CA GLY A 100 -0.72 -5.01 -1.24
C GLY A 100 0.54 -5.89 -1.30
N ALA A 101 0.41 -7.21 -1.08
CA ALA A 101 1.52 -8.15 -1.22
C ALA A 101 1.93 -8.30 -2.69
N ALA A 102 0.96 -8.42 -3.59
CA ALA A 102 1.20 -8.47 -5.04
C ALA A 102 1.88 -7.20 -5.54
N ILE A 103 1.45 -6.03 -5.04
CA ILE A 103 2.08 -4.73 -5.33
C ILE A 103 3.52 -4.71 -4.82
N ALA A 104 3.77 -5.05 -3.56
CA ALA A 104 5.11 -5.00 -2.97
C ALA A 104 6.11 -5.92 -3.69
N LEU A 105 5.70 -7.15 -4.00
CA LEU A 105 6.51 -8.11 -4.74
C LEU A 105 6.77 -7.64 -6.18
N SER A 106 5.73 -7.16 -6.86
CA SER A 106 5.85 -6.63 -8.23
C SER A 106 6.73 -5.39 -8.30
N PHE A 107 6.65 -4.51 -7.29
CA PHE A 107 7.51 -3.35 -7.14
C PHE A 107 8.97 -3.77 -7.02
N ALA A 108 9.29 -4.73 -6.14
CA ALA A 108 10.66 -5.22 -5.96
C ALA A 108 11.25 -5.87 -7.22
N LEU A 109 10.42 -6.52 -8.04
CA LEU A 109 10.85 -7.11 -9.32
C LEU A 109 11.20 -6.05 -10.38
N ARG A 110 10.41 -4.96 -10.45
CA ARG A 110 10.59 -3.87 -11.43
C ARG A 110 11.65 -2.87 -11.01
N HIS A 111 11.63 -2.46 -9.75
CA HIS A 111 12.48 -1.44 -9.16
C HIS A 111 13.58 -2.10 -8.32
N ARG A 112 14.41 -2.90 -9.00
CA ARG A 112 15.49 -3.64 -8.33
C ARG A 112 16.37 -2.66 -7.56
N HIS A 113 16.65 -2.98 -6.30
CA HIS A 113 17.41 -2.15 -5.34
C HIS A 113 16.68 -0.94 -4.75
N GLU A 114 15.46 -0.61 -5.15
CA GLU A 114 14.70 0.46 -4.49
C GLU A 114 14.10 0.04 -3.15
N PRO A 115 13.47 -1.15 -2.97
CA PRO A 115 13.08 -1.61 -1.65
C PRO A 115 14.26 -2.23 -0.89
N GLY A 116 14.24 -2.08 0.44
CA GLY A 116 15.18 -2.73 1.35
C GLY A 116 14.85 -4.22 1.54
N SER A 117 13.56 -4.54 1.69
CA SER A 117 13.02 -5.90 1.82
C SER A 117 11.51 -5.88 1.53
N VAL A 118 10.91 -7.06 1.37
CA VAL A 118 9.46 -7.24 1.20
C VAL A 118 8.93 -8.21 2.25
N VAL A 119 7.82 -7.86 2.88
CA VAL A 119 7.03 -8.72 3.76
C VAL A 119 5.65 -8.90 3.13
N ALA A 120 5.37 -10.11 2.64
CA ALA A 120 4.08 -10.47 2.06
C ALA A 120 3.20 -11.15 3.11
N VAL A 121 1.99 -10.63 3.33
CA VAL A 121 1.01 -11.15 4.29
C VAL A 121 -0.24 -11.57 3.53
N GLY A 122 -0.67 -12.83 3.68
CA GLY A 122 -1.93 -13.30 3.08
C GLY A 122 -2.03 -13.07 1.57
N GLY A 123 -0.92 -13.11 0.84
CA GLY A 123 -0.88 -12.87 -0.59
C GLY A 123 0.44 -13.25 -1.25
N GLY A 124 0.52 -13.12 -2.58
CA GLY A 124 1.67 -13.50 -3.39
C GLY A 124 1.72 -12.74 -4.72
N LEU A 125 2.71 -13.06 -5.56
CA LEU A 125 2.89 -12.39 -6.86
C LEU A 125 1.70 -12.63 -7.79
N THR A 126 1.15 -13.84 -7.76
CA THR A 126 -0.09 -14.21 -8.43
C THR A 126 -1.09 -14.69 -7.39
N MET A 127 -2.34 -14.21 -7.52
CA MET A 127 -3.44 -14.59 -6.63
C MET A 127 -4.69 -14.83 -7.48
N PRO A 128 -4.82 -16.02 -8.09
CA PRO A 128 -6.05 -16.36 -8.77
C PRO A 128 -7.19 -16.34 -7.77
N VAL A 129 -8.23 -15.57 -8.08
CA VAL A 129 -9.49 -15.60 -7.34
C VAL A 129 -10.34 -16.71 -7.93
N ASN A 130 -11.02 -17.49 -7.08
CA ASN A 130 -11.95 -18.51 -7.56
C ASN A 130 -12.96 -17.88 -8.54
N PRO A 131 -13.09 -18.38 -9.78
CA PRO A 131 -14.03 -17.84 -10.76
C PRO A 131 -15.46 -17.70 -10.24
N ASP A 132 -15.93 -18.61 -9.39
CA ASP A 132 -17.28 -18.56 -8.82
C ASP A 132 -17.49 -17.33 -7.93
N ILE A 133 -16.45 -16.91 -7.21
CA ILE A 133 -16.46 -15.69 -6.40
C ILE A 133 -16.57 -14.46 -7.32
N LEU A 134 -15.80 -14.43 -8.41
CA LEU A 134 -15.83 -13.32 -9.37
C LEU A 134 -17.18 -13.22 -10.09
N SER A 135 -17.70 -14.35 -10.58
CA SER A 135 -19.02 -14.42 -11.20
C SER A 135 -20.11 -14.02 -10.19
N GLY A 136 -20.00 -14.48 -8.94
CA GLY A 136 -20.91 -14.09 -7.88
C GLY A 136 -20.93 -12.57 -7.65
N PHE A 137 -19.77 -11.90 -7.61
CA PHE A 137 -19.71 -10.44 -7.51
C PHE A 137 -20.35 -9.72 -8.71
N GLN A 138 -20.32 -10.30 -9.90
CA GLN A 138 -20.95 -9.70 -11.09
C GLN A 138 -22.46 -9.91 -11.14
N SER A 139 -22.94 -11.08 -10.71
CA SER A 139 -24.34 -11.46 -10.84
C SER A 139 -25.19 -11.16 -9.60
N ASN A 140 -24.63 -11.32 -8.40
CA ASN A 140 -25.33 -11.13 -7.13
C ASN A 140 -24.34 -10.80 -5.99
N PRO A 141 -23.86 -9.54 -5.91
CA PRO A 141 -22.80 -9.12 -4.99
C PRO A 141 -23.11 -9.42 -3.51
N GLU A 142 -24.39 -9.42 -3.12
CA GLU A 142 -24.82 -9.62 -1.73
C GLU A 142 -24.62 -11.06 -1.23
N MET A 143 -24.47 -12.05 -2.11
CA MET A 143 -24.22 -13.44 -1.69
C MET A 143 -22.74 -13.79 -1.53
N VAL A 144 -21.84 -12.89 -1.91
CA VAL A 144 -20.39 -13.12 -1.86
C VAL A 144 -19.71 -12.32 -0.73
N MET A 145 -20.39 -11.26 -0.24
CA MET A 145 -19.98 -10.47 0.91
C MET A 145 -20.47 -11.09 2.22
#